data_AF-A0A257YX79-F1
#
_entry.id   AF-A0A257YX79-F1
#
_cell.length_a   1.000
_cell.length_b   1.000
_cell.length_c   1.000
_cell.angle_alpha   90.00
_cell.angle_beta   90.00
_cell.angle_gamma   90.00
#
_symmetry.space_group_name_H-M   'P 1'
#
loop_
_entity.id
_entity.type
_entity.pdbx_description
1 polymer ?
#
loop_
_entity_poly.entity_id
_entity_poly.type
_entity_poly.pdbx_seq_one_letter_code
_entity_poly.pdbx_strand_id
1 'polypeptide(L)'
;MAYRDRNFAVGSVLTFMLGTVLYGLTYLYPLFLAQVRGFNALEIGETVFVTGATMFLAAPVVGILARKLDPRLVIGTGFIFLFVSCIELLPITKDWGFEQMLVPQMLRGAALMLCMVPINVVSLGTLPPSQLKNASGLFNLMRNLGGAVGLAVIVTVLNNRWDLHMERLREQVTWSRAPVLETLNSLTSGFSGALGSAAELAATKELALMVRQQGLVMAFADVFLLIAVFLACAGFLVLLVRRPRGGAAPPAH
;
A
#
# COMPACT_ATOMS: atom_id res chain seq x y z
N MET A 1 0.34 -34.07 -0.82
CA MET A 1 0.38 -32.77 -1.53
C MET A 1 -0.02 -31.71 -0.54
N ALA A 2 0.82 -30.68 -0.32
CA ALA A 2 0.64 -29.67 0.73
C ALA A 2 -0.73 -28.97 0.67
N TYR A 3 -1.30 -28.73 -0.51
CA TYR A 3 -2.63 -28.13 -0.70
C TYR A 3 -3.82 -28.98 -0.21
N ARG A 4 -3.63 -30.26 0.12
CA ARG A 4 -4.67 -31.02 0.84
C ARG A 4 -4.83 -30.54 2.28
N ASP A 5 -3.81 -29.91 2.86
CA ASP A 5 -3.92 -29.23 4.15
C ASP A 5 -4.63 -27.89 3.96
N ARG A 6 -5.76 -27.72 4.65
CA ARG A 6 -6.59 -26.52 4.52
C ARG A 6 -5.88 -25.26 5.02
N ASN A 7 -5.05 -25.38 6.06
CA ASN A 7 -4.33 -24.22 6.60
C ASN A 7 -3.22 -23.78 5.64
N PHE A 8 -2.53 -24.71 5.02
CA PHE A 8 -1.58 -24.39 3.95
C PHE A 8 -2.28 -23.73 2.75
N ALA A 9 -3.42 -24.26 2.29
CA ALA A 9 -4.16 -23.70 1.16
C ALA A 9 -4.68 -22.27 1.43
N VAL A 10 -5.35 -22.05 2.56
CA VAL A 10 -5.84 -20.71 2.96
C VAL A 10 -4.66 -19.77 3.21
N GLY A 11 -3.61 -20.25 3.87
CA GLY A 11 -2.38 -19.50 4.11
C GLY A 11 -1.66 -19.06 2.84
N SER A 12 -1.69 -19.90 1.80
CA SER A 12 -1.15 -19.58 0.48
C SER A 12 -1.92 -18.45 -0.20
N VAL A 13 -3.25 -18.41 -0.03
CA VAL A 13 -4.08 -17.29 -0.52
C VAL A 13 -3.79 -16.02 0.29
N LEU A 14 -3.74 -16.10 1.61
CA LEU A 14 -3.45 -14.95 2.46
C LEU A 14 -2.05 -14.37 2.20
N THR A 15 -1.03 -15.20 2.00
CA THR A 15 0.33 -14.73 1.69
C THR A 15 0.45 -14.15 0.29
N PHE A 16 -0.33 -14.66 -0.67
CA PHE A 16 -0.47 -14.05 -2.00
C PHE A 16 -1.04 -12.63 -1.86
N MET A 17 -2.14 -12.47 -1.13
CA MET A 17 -2.77 -11.16 -0.91
C MET A 17 -1.86 -10.20 -0.14
N LEU A 18 -1.16 -10.70 0.88
CA LEU A 18 -0.17 -9.93 1.61
C LEU A 18 0.99 -9.51 0.71
N GLY A 19 1.42 -10.38 -0.21
CA GLY A 19 2.40 -10.07 -1.25
C GLY A 19 1.95 -8.91 -2.14
N THR A 20 0.71 -8.93 -2.64
CA THR A 20 0.12 -7.84 -3.42
C THR A 20 0.22 -6.50 -2.69
N VAL A 21 -0.18 -6.45 -1.42
CA VAL A 21 -0.19 -5.20 -0.63
C VAL A 21 1.23 -4.77 -0.26
N LEU A 22 2.09 -5.72 0.11
CA LEU A 22 3.48 -5.45 0.46
C LEU A 22 4.20 -4.79 -0.71
N TYR A 23 4.18 -5.39 -1.89
CA TYR A 23 4.90 -4.90 -3.06
C TYR A 23 4.22 -3.65 -3.64
N GLY A 24 2.89 -3.66 -3.72
CA GLY A 24 2.09 -2.52 -4.18
C GLY A 24 2.38 -1.25 -3.37
N LEU A 25 2.25 -1.30 -2.04
CA LEU A 25 2.53 -0.13 -1.20
C LEU A 25 4.03 0.20 -1.13
N THR A 26 4.92 -0.78 -1.24
CA THR A 26 6.37 -0.50 -1.29
C THR A 26 6.74 0.29 -2.54
N TYR A 27 5.98 0.12 -3.63
CA TYR A 27 6.15 0.90 -4.85
C TYR A 27 5.40 2.24 -4.82
N LEU A 28 4.13 2.25 -4.40
CA LEU A 28 3.27 3.44 -4.46
C LEU A 28 3.76 4.59 -3.58
N TYR A 29 4.24 4.31 -2.36
CA TYR A 29 4.70 5.35 -1.45
C TYR A 29 5.90 6.14 -2.02
N PRO A 30 7.01 5.51 -2.41
CA PRO A 30 8.11 6.19 -3.10
C PRO A 30 7.67 6.89 -4.38
N LEU A 31 6.79 6.25 -5.18
CA LEU A 31 6.34 6.82 -6.44
C LEU A 31 5.56 8.13 -6.21
N PHE A 32 4.66 8.15 -5.23
CA PHE A 32 3.92 9.35 -4.86
C PHE A 32 4.87 10.47 -4.38
N LEU A 33 5.77 10.14 -3.45
CA LEU A 33 6.69 11.13 -2.90
C LEU A 33 7.63 11.70 -3.97
N ALA A 34 8.08 10.87 -4.92
CA ALA A 34 8.92 11.31 -6.03
C ALA A 34 8.14 12.16 -7.04
N GLN A 35 6.99 11.67 -7.54
CA GLN A 35 6.30 12.27 -8.69
C GLN A 35 5.34 13.41 -8.31
N VAL A 36 4.69 13.31 -7.15
CA VAL A 36 3.74 14.31 -6.68
C VAL A 36 4.43 15.29 -5.75
N ARG A 37 5.05 14.80 -4.67
CA ARG A 37 5.62 15.67 -3.65
C ARG A 37 6.94 16.31 -4.07
N GLY A 38 7.68 15.68 -4.98
CA GLY A 38 8.97 16.13 -5.50
C GLY A 38 10.15 15.84 -4.56
N PHE A 39 10.01 14.87 -3.67
CA PHE A 39 11.06 14.49 -2.73
C PHE A 39 12.25 13.83 -3.44
N ASN A 40 13.45 14.11 -2.93
CA ASN A 40 14.67 13.45 -3.34
C ASN A 40 14.82 12.05 -2.68
N ALA A 41 15.85 11.30 -3.07
CA ALA A 41 16.03 9.93 -2.61
C ALA A 41 16.21 9.79 -1.09
N LEU A 42 16.86 10.76 -0.43
CA LEU A 42 17.06 10.74 1.02
C LEU A 42 15.74 10.94 1.75
N GLU A 43 14.96 11.95 1.35
CA GLU A 43 13.65 12.27 1.95
C GLU A 43 12.64 11.11 1.77
N ILE A 44 12.65 10.47 0.60
CA ILE A 44 11.86 9.25 0.35
C ILE A 44 12.33 8.14 1.29
N GLY A 45 13.65 7.92 1.39
CA GLY A 45 14.26 6.91 2.25
C GLY A 45 13.88 7.08 3.71
N GLU A 46 13.97 8.29 4.25
CA GLU A 46 13.57 8.64 5.61
C GLU A 46 12.09 8.36 5.85
N THR A 47 11.25 8.73 4.89
CA THR A 47 9.81 8.49 4.98
C THR A 47 9.51 7.00 5.01
N VAL A 48 10.04 6.19 4.07
CA VAL A 48 9.73 4.76 4.01
C VAL A 48 10.42 3.91 5.07
N PHE A 49 11.51 4.42 5.64
CA PHE A 49 12.24 3.77 6.74
C PHE A 49 11.34 3.52 7.95
N VAL A 50 10.35 4.39 8.20
CA VAL A 50 9.36 4.27 9.28
C VAL A 50 8.68 2.89 9.27
N THR A 51 8.31 2.39 8.09
CA THR A 51 7.69 1.06 7.96
C THR A 51 8.65 -0.03 8.48
N GLY A 52 9.91 -0.01 8.05
CA GLY A 52 10.93 -0.98 8.45
C GLY A 52 11.29 -0.91 9.94
N ALA A 53 11.46 0.30 10.47
CA ALA A 53 11.69 0.53 11.90
C ALA A 53 10.53 -0.01 12.74
N THR A 54 9.29 0.24 12.32
CA THR A 54 8.11 -0.24 13.04
C THR A 54 7.98 -1.77 12.95
N MET A 55 8.29 -2.38 11.80
CA MET A 55 8.36 -3.85 11.68
C MET A 55 9.38 -4.45 12.66
N PHE A 56 10.57 -3.84 12.76
CA PHE A 56 11.61 -4.29 13.69
C PHE A 56 11.13 -4.21 15.15
N LEU A 57 10.54 -3.08 15.55
CA LEU A 57 10.03 -2.87 16.91
C LEU A 57 8.82 -3.77 17.22
N ALA A 58 7.97 -4.07 16.22
CA ALA A 58 6.81 -4.93 16.40
C ALA A 58 7.18 -6.43 16.49
N ALA A 59 8.34 -6.84 15.96
CA ALA A 59 8.71 -8.26 15.86
C ALA A 59 8.65 -9.04 17.19
N PRO A 60 9.22 -8.55 18.32
CA PRO A 60 9.15 -9.26 19.60
C PRO A 60 7.72 -9.36 20.13
N VAL A 61 6.96 -8.28 20.00
CA VAL A 61 5.56 -8.20 20.44
C VAL A 61 4.72 -9.23 19.71
N VAL A 62 4.83 -9.27 18.37
CA VAL A 62 4.10 -10.24 17.56
C VAL A 62 4.55 -11.68 17.85
N GLY A 63 5.84 -11.91 18.09
CA GLY A 63 6.35 -13.24 18.50
C GLY A 63 5.70 -13.74 19.80
N ILE A 64 5.48 -12.86 20.78
CA ILE A 64 4.78 -13.18 22.03
C ILE A 64 3.28 -13.41 21.76
N LEU A 65 2.63 -12.52 21.00
CA LEU A 65 1.21 -12.63 20.69
C LEU A 65 0.89 -13.92 19.92
N ALA A 66 1.73 -14.30 18.95
CA ALA A 66 1.56 -15.51 18.16
C ALA A 66 1.69 -16.81 18.97
N ARG A 67 2.37 -16.77 20.14
CA ARG A 67 2.46 -17.91 21.07
C ARG A 67 1.30 -17.98 22.07
N LYS A 68 0.73 -16.82 22.44
CA LYS A 68 -0.27 -16.72 23.51
C LYS A 68 -1.72 -16.63 23.02
N LEU A 69 -1.94 -16.09 21.82
CA LEU A 69 -3.28 -15.86 21.27
C LEU A 69 -3.58 -16.81 20.11
N ASP A 70 -4.88 -16.99 19.82
CA ASP A 70 -5.32 -17.68 18.60
C ASP A 70 -4.75 -16.94 17.38
N PRO A 71 -3.93 -17.60 16.53
CA PRO A 71 -3.31 -16.97 15.37
C PRO A 71 -4.31 -16.26 14.44
N ARG A 72 -5.56 -16.73 14.38
CA ARG A 72 -6.60 -16.09 13.57
C ARG A 72 -6.91 -14.68 14.04
N LEU A 73 -6.92 -14.45 15.36
CA LEU A 73 -7.18 -13.13 15.93
C LEU A 73 -6.02 -12.19 15.61
N VAL A 74 -4.78 -12.67 15.70
CA VAL A 74 -3.58 -11.89 15.38
C VAL A 74 -3.53 -11.53 13.89
N ILE A 75 -3.87 -12.48 13.01
CA ILE A 75 -3.98 -12.21 11.57
C ILE A 75 -5.09 -11.20 11.29
N GLY A 76 -6.26 -11.37 11.92
CA GLY A 76 -7.40 -10.48 11.76
C GLY A 76 -7.08 -9.05 12.18
N THR A 77 -6.41 -8.85 13.33
CA THR A 77 -5.97 -7.52 13.76
C THR A 77 -4.93 -6.92 12.81
N GLY A 78 -4.02 -7.74 12.26
CA GLY A 78 -3.10 -7.31 11.21
C GLY A 78 -3.81 -6.81 9.96
N PHE A 79 -4.82 -7.52 9.44
CA PHE A 79 -5.60 -7.05 8.29
C PHE A 79 -6.40 -5.78 8.59
N ILE A 80 -6.94 -5.63 9.81
CA ILE A 80 -7.59 -4.40 10.25
C ILE A 80 -6.60 -3.23 10.25
N PHE A 81 -5.40 -3.41 10.79
CA PHE A 81 -4.40 -2.35 10.82
C PHE A 81 -3.91 -1.98 9.41
N LEU A 82 -3.74 -2.97 8.51
CA LEU A 82 -3.46 -2.72 7.09
C LEU A 82 -4.59 -1.92 6.44
N PHE A 83 -5.85 -2.32 6.67
CA PHE A 83 -7.02 -1.62 6.14
C PHE A 83 -7.05 -0.16 6.61
N VAL A 84 -6.95 0.08 7.92
CA VAL A 84 -6.92 1.43 8.49
C VAL A 84 -5.75 2.23 7.92
N SER A 85 -4.55 1.63 7.80
CA SER A 85 -3.38 2.31 7.21
C SER A 85 -3.63 2.79 5.77
N CYS A 86 -4.46 2.09 4.99
CA CYS A 86 -4.84 2.53 3.64
C CYS A 86 -5.98 3.55 3.65
N ILE A 87 -6.94 3.44 4.58
CA ILE A 87 -8.02 4.43 4.72
C ILE A 87 -7.46 5.80 5.11
N GLU A 88 -6.46 5.84 6.00
CA GLU A 88 -5.76 7.07 6.37
C GLU A 88 -5.10 7.78 5.17
N LEU A 89 -4.84 7.08 4.06
CA LEU A 89 -4.29 7.68 2.83
C LEU A 89 -5.37 8.23 1.87
N LEU A 90 -6.66 8.03 2.13
CA LEU A 90 -7.71 8.53 1.24
C LEU A 90 -7.75 10.06 1.08
N PRO A 91 -7.54 10.88 2.13
CA PRO A 91 -7.49 12.33 1.99
C PRO A 91 -6.13 12.83 1.47
N ILE A 92 -5.40 12.02 0.69
CA ILE A 92 -4.09 12.40 0.16
C ILE A 92 -4.18 13.62 -0.75
N THR A 93 -3.26 14.56 -0.53
CA THR A 93 -3.11 15.78 -1.35
C THR A 93 -1.67 15.91 -1.80
N LYS A 94 -1.41 16.81 -2.75
CA LYS A 94 -0.05 17.11 -3.25
C LYS A 94 0.96 17.50 -2.16
N ASP A 95 0.47 17.96 -1.00
CA ASP A 95 1.32 18.49 0.08
C ASP A 95 1.74 17.41 1.09
N TRP A 96 1.22 16.18 0.96
CA TRP A 96 1.56 15.07 1.84
C TRP A 96 3.03 14.69 1.75
N GLY A 97 3.71 14.68 2.89
CA GLY A 97 5.09 14.25 3.04
C GLY A 97 5.27 13.35 4.26
N PHE A 98 6.41 13.50 4.94
CA PHE A 98 6.78 12.66 6.08
C PHE A 98 5.73 12.65 7.19
N GLU A 99 5.30 13.83 7.65
CA GLU A 99 4.42 13.97 8.82
C GLU A 99 3.07 13.29 8.63
N GLN A 100 2.43 13.49 7.47
CA GLN A 100 1.14 12.92 7.14
C GLN A 100 1.23 11.40 6.92
N MET A 101 2.37 10.92 6.41
CA MET A 101 2.60 9.50 6.16
C MET A 101 3.14 8.73 7.36
N LEU A 102 3.54 9.41 8.44
CA LEU A 102 4.14 8.80 9.63
C LEU A 102 3.21 7.74 10.25
N VAL A 103 1.97 8.13 10.56
CA VAL A 103 0.98 7.23 11.18
C VAL A 103 0.57 6.07 10.25
N PRO A 104 0.19 6.31 8.97
CA PRO A 104 -0.07 5.23 8.03
C PRO A 104 1.08 4.21 7.94
N GLN A 105 2.32 4.68 7.94
CA GLN A 105 3.47 3.78 7.82
C GLN A 105 3.80 3.00 9.09
N MET A 106 3.62 3.61 10.27
CA MET A 106 3.71 2.86 11.52
C MET A 106 2.64 1.76 11.59
N LEU A 107 1.39 2.10 11.27
CA LEU A 107 0.30 1.12 11.22
C LEU A 107 0.62 0.00 10.22
N ARG A 108 1.06 0.35 9.01
CA ARG A 108 1.46 -0.61 7.98
C ARG A 108 2.58 -1.54 8.47
N GLY A 109 3.65 -1.00 9.06
CA GLY A 109 4.77 -1.79 9.54
C GLY A 109 4.37 -2.78 10.64
N ALA A 110 3.60 -2.34 11.62
CA ALA A 110 3.06 -3.22 12.67
C ALA A 110 2.14 -4.30 12.07
N ALA A 111 1.26 -3.91 11.15
CA ALA A 111 0.30 -4.78 10.51
C ALA A 111 0.95 -5.87 9.66
N LEU A 112 2.00 -5.54 8.91
CA LEU A 112 2.77 -6.52 8.13
C LEU A 112 3.35 -7.62 9.02
N MET A 113 3.86 -7.27 10.20
CA MET A 113 4.37 -8.26 11.16
C MET A 113 3.25 -9.10 11.76
N LEU A 114 2.15 -8.47 12.19
CA LEU A 114 0.95 -9.14 12.69
C LEU A 114 0.35 -10.13 11.68
N CYS A 115 0.52 -9.91 10.39
CA CYS A 115 0.12 -10.84 9.35
C CYS A 115 1.20 -11.90 9.08
N MET A 116 2.42 -11.49 8.74
CA MET A 116 3.46 -12.41 8.23
C MET A 116 3.78 -13.54 9.20
N VAL A 117 3.99 -13.23 10.48
CA VAL A 117 4.44 -14.22 11.46
C VAL A 117 3.39 -15.31 11.67
N PRO A 118 2.14 -15.01 12.09
CA PRO A 118 1.14 -16.06 12.31
C PRO A 118 0.67 -16.74 11.01
N ILE A 119 0.65 -16.06 9.86
CA ILE A 119 0.34 -16.74 8.58
C ILE A 119 1.40 -17.81 8.32
N ASN A 120 2.69 -17.51 8.49
CA ASN A 120 3.76 -18.50 8.31
C ASN A 120 3.59 -19.69 9.27
N VAL A 121 3.32 -19.41 10.55
CA VAL A 121 3.13 -20.45 11.58
C VAL A 121 1.94 -21.34 11.26
N VAL A 122 0.79 -20.77 10.90
CA VAL A 122 -0.43 -21.54 10.61
C VAL A 122 -0.29 -22.35 9.32
N SER A 123 0.37 -21.79 8.31
CA SER A 123 0.47 -22.41 6.98
C SER A 123 1.47 -23.56 6.95
N LEU A 124 2.62 -23.39 7.61
CA LEU A 124 3.71 -24.37 7.56
C LEU A 124 3.72 -25.28 8.79
N GLY A 125 3.29 -24.78 9.96
CA GLY A 125 3.38 -25.52 11.22
C GLY A 125 2.48 -26.76 11.32
N THR A 126 1.49 -26.92 10.44
CA THR A 126 0.62 -28.11 10.40
C THR A 126 1.16 -29.23 9.51
N LEU A 127 2.24 -28.98 8.77
CA LEU A 127 2.76 -29.94 7.79
C LEU A 127 3.82 -30.87 8.40
N PRO A 128 3.88 -32.14 7.96
CA PRO A 128 4.92 -33.05 8.40
C PRO A 128 6.30 -32.60 7.91
N PRO A 129 7.40 -32.89 8.65
CA PRO A 129 8.75 -32.43 8.31
C PRO A 129 9.20 -32.73 6.87
N SER A 130 8.78 -33.88 6.32
CA SER A 130 9.09 -34.30 4.96
C SER A 130 8.49 -33.40 3.87
N GLN A 131 7.44 -32.62 4.18
CA GLN A 131 6.79 -31.71 3.23
C GLN A 131 7.21 -30.24 3.41
N LEU A 132 7.83 -29.87 4.55
CA LEU A 132 8.13 -28.47 4.89
C LEU A 132 9.03 -27.78 3.87
N LYS A 133 10.05 -28.46 3.35
CA LYS A 133 10.98 -27.88 2.36
C LYS A 133 10.24 -27.42 1.09
N ASN A 134 9.42 -28.30 0.52
CA ASN A 134 8.67 -28.01 -0.70
C ASN A 134 7.53 -27.01 -0.44
N ALA A 135 6.85 -27.13 0.70
CA ALA A 135 5.77 -26.24 1.09
C ALA A 135 6.25 -24.80 1.34
N SER A 136 7.39 -24.61 2.00
CA SER A 136 7.99 -23.29 2.21
C SER A 136 8.39 -22.62 0.90
N GLY A 137 8.95 -23.38 -0.05
CA GLY A 137 9.25 -22.89 -1.39
C GLY A 137 7.99 -22.40 -2.12
N LEU A 138 6.93 -23.21 -2.07
CA LEU A 138 5.65 -22.87 -2.69
C LEU A 138 4.94 -21.69 -2.01
N PHE A 139 5.02 -21.60 -0.69
CA PHE A 139 4.48 -20.49 0.07
C PHE A 139 5.17 -19.16 -0.28
N ASN A 140 6.50 -19.16 -0.38
CA ASN A 140 7.26 -17.99 -0.83
C ASN A 140 6.97 -17.65 -2.29
N LEU A 141 6.81 -18.65 -3.16
CA LEU A 141 6.38 -18.44 -4.54
C LEU A 141 5.02 -17.74 -4.59
N MET A 142 4.03 -18.17 -3.80
CA MET A 142 2.71 -17.52 -3.74
C MET A 142 2.80 -16.06 -3.28
N ARG A 143 3.64 -15.75 -2.29
CA ARG A 143 3.88 -14.37 -1.85
C ARG A 143 4.49 -13.52 -2.97
N ASN A 144 5.54 -14.01 -3.64
CA ASN A 144 6.20 -13.27 -4.71
C ASN A 144 5.30 -13.13 -5.94
N LEU A 145 4.53 -14.16 -6.28
CA LEU A 145 3.55 -14.14 -7.36
C LEU A 145 2.47 -13.11 -7.09
N GLY A 146 1.92 -13.08 -5.86
CA GLY A 146 0.97 -12.06 -5.44
C GLY A 146 1.56 -10.65 -5.50
N GLY A 147 2.83 -10.50 -5.14
CA GLY A 147 3.57 -9.24 -5.29
C GLY A 147 3.68 -8.78 -6.74
N ALA A 148 4.11 -9.65 -7.65
CA ALA A 148 4.29 -9.31 -9.06
C ALA A 148 2.97 -9.03 -9.77
N VAL A 149 1.99 -9.94 -9.64
CA VAL A 149 0.66 -9.78 -10.26
C VAL A 149 -0.07 -8.57 -9.67
N GLY A 150 -0.05 -8.45 -8.35
CA GLY A 150 -0.67 -7.34 -7.63
C GLY A 150 -0.08 -6.00 -8.02
N LEU A 151 1.25 -5.89 -8.09
CA LEU A 151 1.92 -4.66 -8.53
C LEU A 151 1.57 -4.31 -9.98
N ALA A 152 1.54 -5.28 -10.89
CA ALA A 152 1.15 -5.04 -12.27
C ALA A 152 -0.27 -4.47 -12.37
N VAL A 153 -1.24 -5.07 -11.65
CA VAL A 153 -2.61 -4.57 -11.59
C VAL A 153 -2.67 -3.16 -11.00
N ILE A 154 -1.96 -2.91 -9.90
CA ILE A 154 -1.90 -1.60 -9.25
C ILE A 154 -1.38 -0.52 -10.20
N VAL A 155 -0.29 -0.80 -10.93
CA VAL A 155 0.29 0.14 -11.90
C VAL A 155 -0.65 0.39 -13.06
N THR A 156 -1.28 -0.66 -13.60
CA THR A 156 -2.28 -0.52 -14.67
C THR A 156 -3.47 0.32 -14.22
N VAL A 157 -4.00 0.07 -13.01
CA VAL A 157 -5.10 0.87 -12.47
C VAL A 157 -4.66 2.31 -12.25
N LEU A 158 -3.46 2.56 -11.70
CA LEU A 158 -2.95 3.91 -11.49
C LEU A 158 -2.91 4.71 -12.80
N ASN A 159 -2.36 4.12 -13.87
CA ASN A 159 -2.29 4.77 -15.18
C ASN A 159 -3.70 5.03 -15.75
N ASN A 160 -4.59 4.03 -15.74
CA ASN A 160 -5.95 4.19 -16.24
C ASN A 160 -6.74 5.25 -15.46
N ARG A 161 -6.57 5.33 -14.13
CA ARG A 161 -7.21 6.35 -13.31
C ARG A 161 -6.62 7.73 -13.57
N TRP A 162 -5.31 7.82 -13.78
CA TRP A 162 -4.67 9.09 -14.15
C TRP A 162 -5.19 9.60 -15.49
N ASP A 163 -5.26 8.75 -16.52
CA ASP A 163 -5.81 9.11 -17.82
C ASP A 163 -7.28 9.59 -17.72
N LEU A 164 -8.10 8.86 -16.95
CA LEU A 164 -9.50 9.22 -16.69
C LEU A 164 -9.62 10.60 -16.01
N HIS A 165 -8.82 10.87 -14.98
CA HIS A 165 -8.85 12.16 -14.29
C HIS A 165 -8.29 13.28 -15.16
N MET A 166 -7.31 13.00 -16.02
CA MET A 166 -6.81 13.96 -17.01
C MET A 166 -7.87 14.33 -18.04
N GLU A 167 -8.63 13.37 -18.54
CA GLU A 167 -9.75 13.62 -19.46
C GLU A 167 -10.81 14.52 -18.81
N ARG A 168 -11.26 14.17 -17.60
CA ARG A 168 -12.24 14.96 -16.84
C ARG A 168 -11.75 16.37 -16.49
N LEU A 169 -10.49 16.51 -16.10
CA LEU A 169 -9.91 17.82 -15.80
C LEU A 169 -9.79 18.67 -17.07
N ARG A 170 -9.44 18.08 -18.22
CA ARG A 170 -9.40 18.81 -19.51
C ARG A 170 -10.77 19.36 -19.91
N GLU A 171 -11.84 18.60 -19.70
CA GLU A 171 -13.21 19.09 -19.94
C GLU A 171 -13.59 20.27 -19.04
N GLN A 172 -12.99 20.34 -17.84
CA GLN A 172 -13.23 21.39 -16.86
C GLN A 172 -12.29 22.58 -16.95
N VAL A 173 -11.15 22.44 -17.63
CA VAL A 173 -10.17 23.51 -17.85
C VAL A 173 -10.41 24.10 -19.24
N THR A 174 -11.46 24.92 -19.32
CA THR A 174 -11.80 25.67 -20.52
C THR A 174 -11.52 27.15 -20.32
N TRP A 175 -11.08 27.83 -21.38
CA TRP A 175 -10.81 29.28 -21.38
C TRP A 175 -12.04 30.14 -21.06
N SER A 176 -13.22 29.55 -20.99
CA SER A 176 -14.48 30.22 -20.63
C SER A 176 -14.82 30.14 -19.14
N ARG A 177 -14.06 29.38 -18.33
CA ARG A 177 -14.33 29.23 -16.89
C ARG A 177 -13.58 30.28 -16.07
N ALA A 178 -14.34 31.05 -15.29
CA ALA A 178 -13.81 32.11 -14.44
C ALA A 178 -12.65 31.67 -13.52
N PRO A 179 -12.70 30.51 -12.81
CA PRO A 179 -11.59 30.08 -11.95
C PRO A 179 -10.28 29.79 -12.71
N VAL A 180 -10.38 29.33 -13.95
CA VAL A 180 -9.23 29.04 -14.82
C VAL A 180 -8.58 30.34 -15.26
N LEU A 181 -9.39 31.30 -15.72
CA LEU A 181 -8.92 32.63 -16.11
C LEU A 181 -8.30 33.39 -14.95
N GLU A 182 -8.91 33.34 -13.76
CA GLU A 182 -8.40 33.99 -12.56
C GLU A 182 -7.03 33.42 -12.15
N THR A 183 -6.91 32.09 -12.13
CA THR A 183 -5.63 31.41 -11.83
C THR A 183 -4.56 31.77 -12.86
N LEU A 184 -4.90 31.74 -14.16
CA LEU A 184 -3.99 32.08 -15.23
C LEU A 184 -3.52 33.54 -15.13
N ASN A 185 -4.44 34.48 -14.94
CA ASN A 185 -4.12 35.90 -14.79
C ASN A 185 -3.22 36.15 -13.57
N SER A 186 -3.46 35.45 -12.46
CA SER A 186 -2.62 35.52 -11.26
C SER A 186 -1.19 35.03 -11.56
N LEU A 187 -1.04 33.91 -12.27
CA LEU A 187 0.26 33.36 -12.66
C LEU A 187 0.99 34.26 -13.66
N THR A 188 0.29 34.75 -14.69
CA THR A 188 0.84 35.68 -15.68
C THR A 188 1.31 36.96 -15.02
N SER A 189 0.53 37.50 -14.08
CA SER A 189 0.92 38.69 -13.31
C SER A 189 2.19 38.45 -12.51
N GLY A 190 2.31 37.28 -11.86
CA GLY A 190 3.51 36.89 -11.10
C GLY A 190 4.77 36.75 -11.97
N PHE A 191 4.62 36.32 -13.22
CA PHE A 191 5.75 36.16 -14.15
C PHE A 191 6.07 37.42 -14.96
N SER A 192 5.16 38.40 -15.02
CA SER A 192 5.28 39.57 -15.89
C SER A 192 6.58 40.36 -15.66
N GLY A 193 7.02 40.51 -14.41
CA GLY A 193 8.24 41.25 -14.07
C GLY A 193 9.55 40.58 -14.50
N ALA A 194 9.58 39.24 -14.57
CA ALA A 194 10.79 38.49 -14.93
C ALA A 194 10.82 38.07 -16.40
N LEU A 195 9.65 37.78 -16.99
CA LEU A 195 9.53 37.15 -18.31
C LEU A 195 8.86 38.04 -19.37
N GLY A 196 8.28 39.18 -18.98
CA GLY A 196 7.64 40.12 -19.92
C GLY A 196 6.62 39.44 -20.83
N SER A 197 6.85 39.48 -22.14
CA SER A 197 5.98 38.86 -23.14
C SER A 197 5.90 37.33 -23.05
N ALA A 198 6.87 36.66 -22.41
CA ALA A 198 6.86 35.21 -22.22
C ALA A 198 6.05 34.76 -20.98
N ALA A 199 5.53 35.70 -20.17
CA ALA A 199 4.84 35.40 -18.92
C ALA A 199 3.54 34.60 -19.12
N GLU A 200 2.79 34.84 -20.20
CA GLU A 200 1.55 34.11 -20.50
C GLU A 200 1.81 32.64 -20.86
N LEU A 201 2.86 32.39 -21.66
CA LEU A 201 3.27 31.04 -22.01
C LEU A 201 3.75 30.27 -20.76
N ALA A 202 4.53 30.92 -19.90
CA ALA A 202 4.97 30.34 -18.64
C ALA A 202 3.80 30.01 -17.70
N ALA A 203 2.83 30.92 -17.56
CA ALA A 203 1.62 30.71 -16.77
C ALA A 203 0.78 29.53 -17.29
N THR A 204 0.61 29.42 -18.61
CA THR A 204 -0.11 28.31 -19.24
C THR A 204 0.57 26.96 -18.97
N LYS A 205 1.91 26.94 -19.05
CA LYS A 205 2.70 25.75 -18.74
C LYS A 205 2.57 25.33 -17.27
N GLU A 206 2.66 26.28 -16.34
CA GLU A 206 2.49 26.00 -14.91
C GLU A 206 1.07 25.50 -14.59
N LEU A 207 0.05 26.12 -15.17
CA LEU A 207 -1.33 25.65 -15.03
C LEU A 207 -1.47 24.19 -15.51
N ALA A 208 -0.86 23.84 -16.64
CA ALA A 208 -0.87 22.47 -17.15
C ALA A 208 -0.16 21.49 -16.18
N LEU A 209 0.93 21.90 -15.54
CA LEU A 209 1.63 21.09 -14.53
C LEU A 209 0.77 20.88 -13.28
N MET A 210 0.10 21.93 -12.79
CA MET A 210 -0.83 21.83 -11.66
C MET A 210 -1.98 20.87 -11.93
N VAL A 211 -2.60 20.98 -13.11
CA VAL A 211 -3.67 20.06 -13.54
C VAL A 211 -3.15 18.63 -13.59
N ARG A 212 -1.97 18.41 -14.18
CA ARG A 212 -1.34 17.08 -14.28
C ARG A 212 -1.06 16.48 -12.90
N GLN A 213 -0.50 17.25 -11.98
CA GLN A 213 -0.24 16.81 -10.60
C GLN A 213 -1.55 16.47 -9.88
N GLN A 214 -2.60 17.27 -10.06
CA GLN A 214 -3.90 17.03 -9.44
C GLN A 214 -4.53 15.71 -9.90
N GLY A 215 -4.52 15.42 -11.21
CA GLY A 215 -5.05 14.15 -11.68
C GLY A 215 -4.24 12.94 -11.21
N LEU A 216 -2.93 13.10 -11.00
CA LEU A 216 -2.09 12.06 -10.42
C LEU A 216 -2.44 11.82 -8.94
N VAL A 217 -2.62 12.88 -8.14
CA VAL A 217 -3.09 12.78 -6.74
C VAL A 217 -4.42 12.01 -6.66
N MET A 218 -5.39 12.37 -7.51
CA MET A 218 -6.69 11.69 -7.56
C MET A 218 -6.54 10.21 -7.94
N ALA A 219 -5.65 9.88 -8.87
CA ALA A 219 -5.38 8.49 -9.26
C ALA A 219 -4.76 7.68 -8.12
N PHE A 220 -3.85 8.27 -7.33
CA PHE A 220 -3.31 7.63 -6.13
C PHE A 220 -4.41 7.37 -5.08
N ALA A 221 -5.28 8.35 -4.82
CA ALA A 221 -6.40 8.18 -3.89
C ALA A 221 -7.32 7.01 -4.31
N ASP A 222 -7.65 6.89 -5.60
CA ASP A 222 -8.44 5.78 -6.14
C ASP A 222 -7.75 4.42 -5.94
N VAL A 223 -6.43 4.36 -6.14
CA VAL A 223 -5.64 3.14 -5.94
C VAL A 223 -5.59 2.75 -4.47
N PHE A 224 -5.40 3.71 -3.55
CA PHE A 224 -5.44 3.42 -2.12
C PHE A 224 -6.82 2.93 -1.66
N LEU A 225 -7.90 3.50 -2.21
CA LEU A 225 -9.25 2.99 -1.98
C LEU A 225 -9.42 1.55 -2.47
N LEU A 226 -8.93 1.24 -3.67
CA LEU A 226 -8.98 -0.12 -4.21
C LEU A 226 -8.22 -1.10 -3.31
N ILE A 227 -7.03 -0.73 -2.83
CA ILE A 227 -6.24 -1.55 -1.90
C ILE A 227 -6.97 -1.71 -0.57
N ALA A 228 -7.61 -0.67 -0.04
CA ALA A 228 -8.42 -0.76 1.18
C ALA A 228 -9.60 -1.75 1.00
N VAL A 229 -10.33 -1.67 -0.10
CA VAL A 229 -11.42 -2.63 -0.41
C VAL A 229 -10.86 -4.06 -0.54
N PHE A 230 -9.73 -4.23 -1.21
CA PHE A 230 -9.04 -5.52 -1.32
C PHE A 230 -8.65 -6.09 0.05
N LEU A 231 -8.11 -5.25 0.93
CA LEU A 231 -7.74 -5.62 2.30
C LEU A 231 -8.95 -5.98 3.17
N ALA A 232 -10.07 -5.26 3.02
CA ALA A 232 -11.31 -5.60 3.69
C ALA A 232 -11.80 -7.00 3.27
N CYS A 233 -11.81 -7.29 1.97
CA CYS A 233 -12.13 -8.62 1.43
C CYS A 233 -11.16 -9.70 1.95
N ALA A 234 -9.86 -9.41 1.99
CA ALA A 234 -8.85 -10.33 2.53
C ALA A 234 -9.06 -10.60 4.03
N GLY A 235 -9.47 -9.59 4.81
CA GLY A 235 -9.83 -9.72 6.22
C GLY A 235 -10.96 -10.72 6.47
N PHE A 236 -11.97 -10.77 5.59
CA PHE A 236 -13.04 -11.77 5.69
C PHE A 236 -12.55 -13.20 5.45
N LEU A 237 -11.53 -13.40 4.60
CA LEU A 237 -10.95 -14.73 4.37
C LEU A 237 -10.23 -15.29 5.60
N VAL A 238 -9.83 -14.44 6.55
CA VAL A 238 -9.26 -14.88 7.84
C VAL A 238 -10.24 -15.76 8.62
N LEU A 239 -11.56 -15.53 8.46
CA LEU A 239 -12.61 -16.35 9.09
C LEU A 239 -12.60 -17.81 8.59
N LEU A 240 -12.01 -18.08 7.42
CA LEU A 240 -11.95 -19.42 6.82
C LEU A 240 -10.76 -20.26 7.30
N VAL A 241 -9.73 -19.63 7.88
CA VAL A 241 -8.56 -20.30 8.49
C VAL A 241 -9.06 -21.26 9.56
N ARG A 242 -8.58 -22.52 9.64
CA ARG A 242 -8.98 -23.44 10.73
C ARG A 242 -8.11 -23.21 11.97
N ARG A 243 -8.73 -23.29 13.15
CA ARG A 243 -8.06 -23.19 14.46
C ARG A 243 -7.02 -24.31 14.46
N PRO A 244 -5.73 -24.02 14.59
CA PRO A 244 -4.76 -25.07 14.86
C PRO A 244 -5.26 -25.79 16.12
N ARG A 245 -5.55 -27.10 16.02
CA ARG A 245 -5.79 -27.90 17.23
C ARG A 245 -4.53 -27.74 18.07
N GLY A 246 -4.67 -27.22 19.29
CA GLY A 246 -3.54 -26.87 20.14
C GLY A 246 -2.49 -27.96 20.09
N GLY A 247 -1.29 -27.61 19.62
CA GLY A 247 -0.16 -28.52 19.68
C GLY A 247 0.03 -28.87 21.15
N ALA A 248 -0.01 -30.18 21.46
CA ALA A 248 0.43 -30.67 22.75
C ALA A 248 1.76 -29.99 23.09
N ALA A 249 1.87 -29.50 24.32
CA ALA A 249 3.12 -28.96 24.83
C ALA A 249 4.24 -29.95 24.52
N PRO A 250 5.41 -29.51 24.01
CA PRO A 250 6.53 -30.40 23.84
C PRO A 250 6.85 -31.05 25.20
N PRO A 251 7.15 -32.36 25.26
CA PRO A 251 7.52 -33.00 26.51
C PRO A 251 8.72 -32.25 27.09
N ALA A 252 8.62 -31.91 28.38
CA ALA A 252 9.72 -31.33 29.12
C ALA A 252 10.89 -32.33 29.07
N HIS A 253 12.00 -31.90 28.48
CA HIS A 253 13.31 -32.52 28.64
C HIS A 253 14.09 -31.74 29.69
#